data_AF-A0A0F3PYV3-F1
#
_entry.id   AF-A0A0F3PYV3-F1
#
_cell.length_a   1.000
_cell.length_b   1.000
_cell.length_c   1.000
_cell.angle_alpha   90.00
_cell.angle_beta   90.00
_cell.angle_gamma   90.00
#
_symmetry.space_group_name_H-M   'P 1'
#
loop_
_entity.id
_entity.type
_entity.pdbx_description
1 polymer ?
#
loop_
_entity_poly.entity_id
_entity_poly.type
_entity_poly.pdbx_seq_one_letter_code
_entity_poly.pdbx_strand_id
1 'polypeptide(L)'
;MIAQATGQHQHIGVDLVAMCVNDVLAQGTKPLFFLDYFATGALDPSVALEVLRGISHGCKPAGASLVGGETAEMPGMYSRGHYDLAGFTETFFSSL
;
A
#
# COMPACT_ATOMS: atom_id res chain seq x y z
N MET A 1 -7.02 8.41 -10.77
CA MET A 1 -7.28 6.96 -10.59
C MET A 1 -8.74 6.70 -10.22
N ILE A 2 -9.26 5.48 -10.44
CA ILE A 2 -10.67 5.12 -10.18
C ILE A 2 -11.05 5.30 -8.70
N ALA A 3 -10.20 4.86 -7.76
CA ALA A 3 -10.44 5.04 -6.32
C ALA A 3 -10.66 6.52 -5.94
N GLN A 4 -9.87 7.42 -6.53
CA GLN A 4 -9.99 8.87 -6.31
C GLN A 4 -11.24 9.46 -6.95
N ALA A 5 -11.60 9.01 -8.16
CA ALA A 5 -12.80 9.48 -8.85
C ALA A 5 -14.10 9.00 -8.18
N THR A 6 -14.06 7.87 -7.49
CA THR A 6 -15.22 7.25 -6.83
C THR A 6 -15.29 7.53 -5.33
N GLY A 7 -14.25 8.13 -4.74
CA GLY A 7 -14.15 8.34 -3.29
C GLY A 7 -14.05 7.04 -2.48
N GLN A 8 -13.64 5.93 -3.11
CA GLN A 8 -13.52 4.62 -2.47
C GLN A 8 -12.05 4.25 -2.31
N HIS A 9 -11.45 4.64 -1.19
CA HIS A 9 -9.99 4.55 -0.98
C HIS A 9 -9.55 3.28 -0.22
N GLN A 10 -10.48 2.56 0.40
CA GLN A 10 -10.13 1.36 1.17
C GLN A 10 -9.67 0.20 0.29
N HIS A 11 -10.29 0.00 -0.88
CA HIS A 11 -9.98 -1.14 -1.73
C HIS A 11 -8.60 -1.03 -2.40
N ILE A 12 -8.17 0.19 -2.76
CA ILE A 12 -6.87 0.39 -3.41
C ILE A 12 -5.69 0.02 -2.50
N GLY A 13 -5.86 0.09 -1.17
CA GLY A 13 -4.86 -0.38 -0.22
C GLY A 13 -4.68 -1.91 -0.24
N VAL A 14 -5.76 -2.65 -0.49
CA VAL A 14 -5.70 -4.12 -0.67
C VAL A 14 -5.04 -4.45 -2.00
N ASP A 15 -5.39 -3.73 -3.06
CA ASP A 15 -4.78 -3.90 -4.39
C ASP A 15 -3.26 -3.68 -4.33
N LEU A 16 -2.80 -2.65 -3.60
CA LEU A 16 -1.38 -2.36 -3.40
C LEU A 16 -0.64 -3.54 -2.78
N VAL A 17 -1.17 -4.10 -1.69
CA VAL A 17 -0.55 -5.25 -1.02
C VAL A 17 -0.56 -6.48 -1.92
N ALA A 18 -1.69 -6.76 -2.56
CA ALA A 18 -1.85 -7.93 -3.43
C ALA A 18 -0.88 -7.90 -4.61
N MET A 19 -0.66 -6.74 -5.22
CA MET A 19 0.32 -6.57 -6.31
C MET A 19 1.72 -7.00 -5.88
N CYS A 20 2.23 -6.46 -4.76
CA CYS A 20 3.58 -6.79 -4.32
C CYS A 20 3.71 -8.22 -3.77
N VAL A 21 2.72 -8.68 -3.00
CA VAL A 21 2.76 -10.00 -2.35
C VAL A 21 2.60 -11.13 -3.36
N ASN A 22 1.76 -10.98 -4.38
CA ASN A 22 1.58 -12.03 -5.38
C ASN A 22 2.85 -12.25 -6.21
N ASP A 23 3.60 -11.18 -6.51
CA ASP A 23 4.86 -11.25 -7.27
C ASP A 23 5.95 -12.06 -6.57
N VAL A 24 6.01 -11.97 -5.24
CA VAL A 24 6.98 -12.72 -4.43
C VAL A 24 6.51 -14.14 -4.13
N LEU A 25 5.20 -14.34 -3.93
CA LEU A 25 4.60 -15.67 -3.79
C LEU A 25 4.80 -16.51 -5.06
N ALA A 26 4.73 -15.90 -6.25
CA ALA A 26 5.01 -16.56 -7.52
C ALA A 26 6.43 -17.12 -7.63
N GLN A 27 7.36 -16.64 -6.79
CA GLN A 27 8.74 -17.11 -6.70
C GLN A 27 8.93 -18.18 -5.60
N GLY A 28 7.87 -18.59 -4.91
CA GLY A 28 7.93 -19.57 -3.83
C GLY A 28 8.49 -19.02 -2.51
N THR A 29 8.52 -17.69 -2.33
CA THR A 29 8.93 -17.08 -1.05
C THR A 29 7.74 -16.92 -0.11
N LYS A 30 8.03 -16.69 1.17
CA LYS A 30 7.04 -16.35 2.19
C LYS A 30 7.13 -14.85 2.53
N PRO A 31 6.05 -14.07 2.44
CA PRO A 31 6.01 -12.70 2.92
C PRO A 31 6.29 -12.61 4.43
N LEU A 32 7.08 -11.61 4.84
CA LEU A 32 7.39 -11.33 6.24
C LEU A 32 6.74 -10.03 6.70
N PHE A 33 7.05 -8.93 6.01
CA PHE A 33 6.51 -7.62 6.33
C PHE A 33 6.32 -6.76 5.09
N PHE A 34 5.46 -5.76 5.24
CA PHE A 34 5.09 -4.79 4.23
C PHE A 34 5.41 -3.39 4.72
N LEU A 35 5.90 -2.54 3.82
CA LEU A 35 6.08 -1.11 4.02
C LEU A 35 5.30 -0.34 2.96
N ASP A 36 4.69 0.78 3.34
CA ASP A 36 3.96 1.65 2.43
C ASP A 36 4.62 3.02 2.22
N TYR A 37 4.34 3.63 1.07
CA TYR A 37 4.69 5.01 0.77
C TYR A 37 3.46 5.69 0.18
N PHE A 38 2.96 6.73 0.85
CA PHE A 38 1.82 7.54 0.45
C PHE A 38 2.29 8.95 0.07
N ALA A 39 2.19 9.33 -1.20
CA ALA A 39 2.53 10.68 -1.65
C ALA A 39 1.28 11.43 -2.13
N THR A 40 1.15 12.71 -1.80
CA THR A 40 -0.03 13.51 -2.18
C THR A 40 0.31 14.98 -2.37
N GLY A 41 -0.55 15.73 -3.08
CA GLY A 41 -0.38 17.18 -3.23
C GLY A 41 -0.72 17.96 -1.97
N ALA A 42 -1.67 17.46 -1.18
CA ALA A 42 -2.06 18.00 0.11
C ALA A 42 -2.73 16.88 0.92
N LEU A 43 -2.26 16.65 2.15
CA LEU A 43 -2.73 15.54 2.96
C LEU A 43 -4.17 15.74 3.41
N ASP A 44 -5.01 14.78 3.05
CA ASP A 44 -6.32 14.56 3.67
C ASP A 44 -6.21 13.34 4.60
N PRO A 45 -6.20 13.54 5.94
CA PRO A 45 -6.07 12.45 6.89
C PRO A 45 -7.18 11.40 6.78
N SER A 46 -8.38 11.77 6.31
CA SER A 46 -9.49 10.84 6.16
C SER A 46 -9.25 9.85 5.02
N VAL A 47 -8.78 10.36 3.87
CA VAL A 47 -8.39 9.56 2.71
C VAL A 47 -7.20 8.68 3.04
N ALA A 48 -6.15 9.24 3.66
CA ALA A 48 -4.96 8.48 4.06
C ALA A 48 -5.32 7.34 5.02
N LEU A 49 -6.20 7.57 5.99
CA LEU A 49 -6.65 6.54 6.92
C LEU A 49 -7.44 5.43 6.23
N GLU A 50 -8.26 5.74 5.22
CA GLU A 50 -8.95 4.72 4.43
C GLU A 50 -7.97 3.84 3.65
N VAL A 51 -6.97 4.45 3.00
CA VAL A 51 -5.93 3.70 2.29
C VAL A 51 -5.16 2.79 3.26
N LEU A 52 -4.69 3.33 4.39
CA LEU A 52 -3.96 2.56 5.41
C LEU A 52 -4.79 1.40 5.98
N ARG A 53 -6.11 1.58 6.17
CA ARG A 53 -7.01 0.49 6.55
C ARG A 53 -7.04 -0.61 5.49
N GLY A 54 -7.07 -0.24 4.21
CA GLY A 54 -6.95 -1.17 3.09
C GLY A 54 -5.65 -1.96 3.11
N ILE A 55 -4.52 -1.27 3.29
CA ILE A 55 -3.18 -1.89 3.37
C ILE A 55 -3.13 -2.87 4.54
N SER A 56 -3.54 -2.44 5.74
CA SER A 56 -3.60 -3.30 6.92
C SER A 56 -4.52 -4.51 6.70
N HIS A 57 -5.65 -4.33 6.02
CA HIS A 57 -6.56 -5.40 5.66
C HIS A 57 -5.92 -6.40 4.69
N GLY A 58 -5.21 -5.93 3.66
CA GLY A 58 -4.50 -6.77 2.69
C GLY A 58 -3.32 -7.54 3.29
N CYS A 59 -2.62 -6.97 4.27
CA CYS A 59 -1.50 -7.62 4.96
C CYS A 59 -1.92 -8.89 5.73
N LYS A 60 -3.14 -8.90 6.30
CA LYS A 60 -3.65 -10.04 7.09
C LYS A 60 -3.71 -11.37 6.32
N PRO A 61 -4.44 -11.49 5.19
CA PRO A 61 -4.45 -12.72 4.40
C PRO A 61 -3.11 -12.99 3.71
N ALA A 62 -2.30 -11.97 3.45
CA ALA A 62 -0.94 -12.11 2.92
C ALA A 62 0.05 -12.76 3.90
N GLY A 63 -0.30 -12.86 5.20
CA GLY A 63 0.62 -13.33 6.24
C GLY A 63 1.80 -12.39 6.48
N ALA A 64 1.69 -11.13 6.06
CA ALA A 64 2.72 -10.09 6.23
C ALA A 64 2.34 -9.15 7.37
N SER A 65 3.34 -8.71 8.14
CA SER A 65 3.15 -7.63 9.12
C SER A 65 3.30 -6.26 8.46
N LEU A 66 2.36 -5.34 8.63
CA LEU A 66 2.57 -3.94 8.27
C LEU A 66 3.48 -3.29 9.34
N VAL A 67 4.73 -3.01 8.99
CA VAL A 67 5.76 -2.60 9.98
C VAL A 67 5.97 -1.08 10.00
N GLY A 68 5.63 -0.40 8.92
CA GLY A 68 5.72 1.06 8.83
C GLY A 68 5.47 1.55 7.42
N GLY A 69 5.62 2.86 7.26
CA GLY A 69 5.50 3.52 5.99
C GLY A 69 5.93 4.97 6.10
N GLU A 70 5.82 5.69 5.00
CA GLU A 70 6.19 7.11 4.91
C GLU A 70 5.08 7.90 4.20
N THR A 71 4.88 9.15 4.61
CA THR A 71 3.87 10.05 4.02
C THR A 71 4.52 11.32 3.53
N ALA A 72 4.36 11.64 2.24
CA ALA A 72 4.96 12.80 1.61
C ALA A 72 3.91 13.77 1.05
N GLU A 73 4.01 15.05 1.44
CA GLU A 73 3.26 16.15 0.81
C GLU A 73 4.12 16.87 -0.23
N MET A 74 3.73 16.78 -1.50
CA MET A 74 4.47 17.29 -2.65
C MET A 74 3.56 18.14 -3.57
N PRO A 75 3.14 19.34 -3.14
CA PRO A 75 2.20 20.19 -3.88
C PRO A 75 2.68 20.65 -5.26
N GLY A 76 4.00 20.62 -5.51
CA GLY A 76 4.57 20.90 -6.83
C GLY A 76 4.56 19.72 -7.81
N MET A 77 4.29 18.51 -7.32
CA MET A 77 4.30 17.26 -8.10
C MET A 77 2.87 16.74 -8.31
N TYR A 78 2.06 16.72 -7.26
CA TYR A 78 0.70 16.20 -7.29
C TYR A 78 -0.32 17.33 -7.12
N SER A 79 -1.39 17.27 -7.91
CA SER A 79 -2.55 18.16 -7.75
C SER A 79 -3.28 17.89 -6.43
N ARG A 80 -4.00 18.89 -5.89
CA ARG A 80 -4.83 18.70 -4.70
C ARG A 80 -5.84 17.56 -4.91
N GLY A 81 -5.97 16.68 -3.92
CA GLY A 81 -6.80 15.48 -4.01
C GLY A 81 -6.19 14.32 -4.80
N HIS A 82 -5.02 14.54 -5.44
CA HIS A 82 -4.26 13.46 -6.05
C HIS A 82 -3.26 12.86 -5.06
N TYR A 83 -3.16 11.54 -5.06
CA TYR A 83 -2.14 10.77 -4.35
C TYR A 83 -1.60 9.67 -5.25
N ASP A 84 -0.41 9.18 -4.90
CA ASP A 84 0.24 8.01 -5.45
C ASP A 84 0.67 7.07 -4.32
N LEU A 85 0.72 5.77 -4.60
CA LEU A 85 1.01 4.74 -3.62
C LEU A 85 2.13 3.84 -4.13
N ALA A 86 3.10 3.56 -3.27
CA ALA A 86 4.05 2.49 -3.48
C ALA A 86 4.07 1.54 -2.28
N GLY A 87 4.35 0.28 -2.57
CA GLY A 87 4.40 -0.79 -1.59
C GLY A 87 5.71 -1.55 -1.72
N PHE A 88 6.20 -2.07 -0.60
CA PHE A 88 7.42 -2.84 -0.55
C PHE A 88 7.20 -4.08 0.31
N THR A 89 7.50 -5.25 -0.24
CA THR A 89 7.31 -6.54 0.43
C THR A 89 8.64 -7.22 0.64
N GLU A 90 8.96 -7.48 1.90
CA GLU A 90 10.13 -8.25 2.29
C GLU A 90 9.75 -9.70 2.52
N THR A 91 10.58 -10.60 1.99
CA THR A 91 10.28 -12.04 1.98
C THR A 91 11.47 -12.88 2.38
N PHE A 92 11.16 -14.12 2.76
CA PHE A 92 12.15 -15.14 3.00
C PHE A 92 11.91 -16.36 2.10
N PHE A 93 12.98 -16.86 1.49
CA PHE A 93 12.98 -18.11 0.75
C PHE A 93 13.58 -19.21 1.64
N SER A 94 12.82 -20.28 1.88
CA SER A 94 13.32 -21.46 2.61
C SER A 94 13.61 -22.57 1.61
N SER A 95 14.84 -23.09 1.62
CA SER A 95 15.29 -24.16 0.73
C SER A 95 14.96 -25.58 1.24
N LEU A 96 13.88 -25.74 2.01
CA LEU A 96 13.48 -27.04 2.58
C LEU A 96 12.50 -27.77 1.67
#